data_AF-A0A7X9P5X6-F1
#
_entry.id   AF-A0A7X9P5X6-F1
#
_cell.length_a   1.000
_cell.length_b   1.000
_cell.length_c   1.000
_cell.angle_alpha   90.00
_cell.angle_beta   90.00
_cell.angle_gamma   90.00
#
_symmetry.space_group_name_H-M   'P 1'
#
loop_
_entity.id
_entity.type
_entity.pdbx_description
1 polymer ?
#
loop_
_entity_poly.entity_id
_entity_poly.type
_entity_poly.pdbx_seq_one_letter_code
_entity_poly.pdbx_strand_id
1 'polypeptide(L)'
;MPDPDNRGICMATCTPGPEACARQGYTCKSLGPARGAEKNVCAPDCNEAHGGCGETGWICDPYAGVFLGGATFGFGRCQPPLDTVALGGPCRITSGCRGGFCLAESLVGYPHGLCAEECGPFDPCPDDLQCTGGGLFTGFCFRPCDTSADDCRAGTRCESVGASVSACIPDCTTNADCLNQCCHLDGTGLCDPRRILCMM
;
A
#
# COMPACT_ATOMS: atom_id res chain seq x y z
N MET A 1 18.54 -10.30 16.64
CA MET A 1 17.19 -10.24 16.05
C MET A 1 16.77 -8.79 16.02
N PRO A 2 16.25 -8.25 14.90
CA PRO A 2 15.62 -6.94 14.89
C PRO A 2 14.45 -6.95 15.89
N ASP A 3 14.32 -5.89 16.67
CA ASP A 3 13.24 -5.72 17.65
C ASP A 3 11.89 -5.64 16.92
N PRO A 4 10.93 -6.57 17.16
CA PRO A 4 9.63 -6.58 16.49
C PRO A 4 8.77 -5.35 16.80
N ASP A 5 9.09 -4.61 17.87
CA ASP A 5 8.42 -3.38 18.27
C ASP A 5 9.09 -2.13 17.66
N ASN A 6 10.26 -2.28 17.04
CA ASN A 6 10.97 -1.19 16.37
C ASN A 6 10.71 -1.23 14.87
N ARG A 7 9.45 -0.99 14.50
CA ARG A 7 9.03 -0.85 13.10
C ARG A 7 9.38 0.55 12.59
N GLY A 8 10.20 0.64 11.55
CA GLY A 8 10.60 1.92 10.98
C GLY A 8 11.33 1.76 9.64
N ILE A 9 11.47 2.88 8.93
CA ILE A 9 12.24 2.96 7.68
C ILE A 9 13.61 3.51 8.02
N CYS A 10 14.67 2.83 7.56
CA CYS A 10 16.03 3.36 7.66
C CYS A 10 16.19 4.52 6.69
N MET A 11 16.55 5.70 7.20
CA MET A 11 16.78 6.90 6.41
C MET A 11 18.19 7.44 6.64
N ALA A 12 18.78 8.04 5.61
CA ALA A 12 20.06 8.73 5.75
C ALA A 12 19.87 9.98 6.62
N THR A 13 20.68 10.13 7.66
CA THR A 13 20.72 11.35 8.47
C THR A 13 21.38 12.49 7.70
N CYS A 14 21.01 13.72 8.00
CA CYS A 14 21.58 14.90 7.36
C CYS A 14 21.80 16.04 8.36
N THR A 15 22.57 17.05 7.95
CA THR A 15 22.67 18.34 8.64
C THR A 15 22.03 19.39 7.75
N PRO A 16 21.10 20.22 8.25
CA PRO A 16 20.41 21.21 7.42
C PRO A 16 21.37 22.08 6.60
N GLY A 17 21.11 22.18 5.28
CA GLY A 17 21.96 22.90 4.33
C GLY A 17 21.62 22.56 2.87
N PRO A 18 22.11 23.33 1.89
CA PRO A 18 21.77 23.18 0.47
C PRO A 18 22.31 21.87 -0.16
N GLU A 19 23.36 21.28 0.40
CA GLU A 19 23.95 20.01 -0.05
C GLU A 19 23.80 18.90 1.00
N ALA A 20 22.80 19.03 1.89
CA ALA A 20 22.60 18.14 3.02
C ALA A 20 22.29 16.69 2.61
N CYS A 21 21.81 16.49 1.39
CA CYS A 21 21.39 15.20 0.86
C CYS A 21 22.03 14.95 -0.50
N ALA A 22 22.69 13.80 -0.65
CA ALA A 22 23.42 13.46 -1.87
C ALA A 22 22.50 13.09 -3.06
N ARG A 23 21.25 12.68 -2.78
CA ARG A 23 20.30 12.29 -3.82
C ARG A 23 19.56 13.52 -4.34
N GLN A 24 19.55 13.70 -5.66
CA GLN A 24 18.81 14.78 -6.31
C GLN A 24 17.31 14.69 -5.96
N GLY A 25 16.72 15.85 -5.66
CA GLY A 25 15.31 15.96 -5.23
C GLY A 25 15.07 15.65 -3.74
N TYR A 26 16.09 15.32 -2.96
CA TYR A 26 15.95 15.11 -1.53
C TYR A 26 16.37 16.35 -0.76
N THR A 27 15.59 16.72 0.27
CA THR A 27 15.92 17.79 1.21
C THR A 27 16.04 17.24 2.62
N CYS A 28 16.81 17.94 3.44
CA CYS A 28 17.01 17.58 4.83
C CYS A 28 15.81 18.04 5.66
N LYS A 29 14.99 17.09 6.11
CA LYS A 29 13.76 17.35 6.88
C LYS A 29 13.94 16.94 8.33
N SER A 30 13.40 17.74 9.25
CA SER A 30 13.40 17.40 10.68
C SER A 30 12.30 16.38 10.98
N LEU A 31 12.68 15.25 11.56
CA LEU A 31 11.76 14.39 12.29
C LEU A 31 11.48 15.09 13.61
N GLY A 32 10.21 15.47 13.83
CA GLY A 32 9.73 15.93 15.13
C GLY A 32 10.12 14.94 16.25
N PRO A 33 9.93 15.28 17.53
CA PRO A 33 10.58 14.62 18.67
C PRO A 33 10.12 13.17 18.86
N ALA A 34 10.61 12.26 18.03
CA ALA A 34 10.47 10.83 18.19
C ALA A 34 11.50 10.39 19.24
N ARG A 35 11.06 10.33 20.49
CA ARG A 35 11.87 9.85 21.64
C ARG A 35 13.06 10.75 22.00
N GLY A 36 12.84 12.06 22.07
CA GLY A 36 13.70 12.96 22.87
C GLY A 36 14.89 13.62 22.16
N ALA A 37 15.04 13.48 20.85
CA ALA A 37 15.94 14.32 20.05
C ALA A 37 15.35 14.56 18.66
N GLU A 38 15.41 15.80 18.19
CA GLU A 38 15.18 16.10 16.77
C GLU A 38 16.25 15.39 15.95
N LYS A 39 15.81 14.64 14.93
CA LYS A 39 16.71 13.98 13.98
C LYS A 39 16.39 14.50 12.60
N ASN A 40 17.40 14.99 11.91
CA ASN A 40 17.25 15.40 10.52
C ASN A 40 17.57 14.22 9.60
N VAL A 41 16.71 14.00 8.61
CA VAL A 41 16.85 12.92 7.63
C VAL A 41 16.61 13.43 6.22
N CYS A 42 17.25 12.79 5.25
CA CYS A 42 17.01 13.04 3.84
C CYS A 42 15.70 12.39 3.40
N ALA A 43 14.78 13.21 2.91
CA ALA A 43 13.50 12.78 2.37
C ALA A 43 13.19 13.52 1.05
N PRO A 44 12.34 12.94 0.18
CA PRO A 44 11.92 13.60 -1.06
C PRO A 44 11.30 14.97 -0.81
N ASP A 45 11.63 15.95 -1.66
CA ASP A 45 11.04 17.28 -1.62
C ASP A 45 9.77 17.38 -2.48
N CYS A 46 8.68 16.77 -2.01
CA CYS A 46 7.39 16.76 -2.72
C CYS A 46 6.62 18.10 -2.69
N ASN A 47 7.28 19.23 -2.44
CA ASN A 47 6.62 20.54 -2.38
C ASN A 47 6.36 21.17 -3.76
N GLU A 48 6.97 20.63 -4.82
CA GLU A 48 6.69 21.03 -6.19
C GLU A 48 5.84 19.95 -6.89
N ALA A 49 4.95 20.37 -7.80
CA ALA A 49 3.97 19.49 -8.47
C ALA A 49 4.58 18.30 -9.24
N HIS A 50 5.89 18.26 -9.43
CA HIS A 50 6.67 17.14 -9.98
C HIS A 50 8.04 16.97 -9.28
N GLY A 51 8.26 17.65 -8.17
CA GLY A 51 9.58 17.78 -7.56
C GLY A 51 9.85 16.71 -6.53
N GLY A 52 11.09 16.23 -6.52
CA GLY A 52 11.65 15.48 -5.39
C GLY A 52 12.21 14.10 -5.76
N CYS A 53 11.76 13.55 -6.88
CA CYS A 53 12.26 12.26 -7.37
C CYS A 53 13.21 12.57 -8.53
N GLY A 54 14.51 12.40 -8.30
CA GLY A 54 15.54 12.66 -9.34
C GLY A 54 15.37 11.82 -10.60
N GLU A 55 14.51 10.80 -10.57
CA GLU A 55 14.20 9.92 -11.69
C GLU A 55 13.06 10.45 -12.57
N THR A 56 13.27 10.46 -13.90
CA THR A 56 12.26 10.89 -14.87
C THR A 56 10.98 10.05 -14.79
N GLY A 57 9.83 10.74 -14.72
CA GLY A 57 8.50 10.13 -14.69
C GLY A 57 8.07 9.62 -13.32
N TRP A 58 8.91 9.69 -12.28
CA TRP A 58 8.49 9.36 -10.93
C TRP A 58 7.62 10.47 -10.35
N ILE A 59 6.63 10.06 -9.57
CA ILE A 59 5.71 10.95 -8.87
C ILE A 59 6.19 11.05 -7.41
N CYS A 60 6.27 12.27 -6.90
CA CYS A 60 6.49 12.51 -5.48
C CYS A 60 5.12 12.66 -4.84
N ASP A 61 4.67 11.63 -4.13
CA ASP A 61 3.43 11.70 -3.36
C ASP A 61 3.75 12.23 -1.96
N PRO A 62 3.35 13.47 -1.59
CA PRO A 62 3.61 14.03 -0.27
C PRO A 62 2.81 13.35 0.84
N TYR A 63 1.76 12.59 0.50
CA TYR A 63 0.86 11.89 1.41
C TYR A 63 1.14 10.39 1.49
N ALA A 64 1.86 9.81 0.53
CA ALA A 64 2.29 8.41 0.58
C ALA A 64 3.03 8.13 1.90
N GLY A 65 2.43 7.25 2.71
CA GLY A 65 2.90 6.96 4.06
C GLY A 65 1.84 7.15 5.16
N VAL A 66 0.60 7.51 4.82
CA VAL A 66 -0.55 7.31 5.71
C VAL A 66 -0.82 5.82 5.85
N PHE A 67 -0.02 5.13 6.66
CA PHE A 67 -0.32 3.74 6.99
C PHE A 67 -1.57 3.69 7.88
N LEU A 68 -2.42 2.69 7.60
CA LEU A 68 -3.53 2.19 8.42
C LEU A 68 -3.17 2.28 9.93
N GLY A 69 -3.58 3.36 10.58
CA GLY A 69 -3.10 3.76 11.91
C GLY A 69 -2.93 5.26 12.12
N GLY A 70 -3.03 6.09 11.06
CA GLY A 70 -3.16 7.54 11.18
C GLY A 70 -1.85 8.31 11.44
N ALA A 71 -0.70 7.63 11.39
CA ALA A 71 0.60 8.30 11.44
C ALA A 71 0.98 8.79 10.04
N THR A 72 0.69 10.06 9.74
CA THR A 72 1.21 10.78 8.58
C THR A 72 2.70 11.03 8.77
N PHE A 73 3.53 10.19 8.18
CA PHE A 73 4.92 10.55 7.93
C PHE A 73 4.93 11.45 6.69
N GLY A 74 4.63 12.74 6.86
CA GLY A 74 4.57 13.77 5.80
C GLY A 74 5.91 14.08 5.11
N PHE A 75 6.74 13.06 4.92
CA PHE A 75 8.05 13.14 4.29
C PHE A 75 7.96 12.91 2.78
N GLY A 76 6.81 12.41 2.31
CA GLY A 76 6.55 12.08 0.92
C GLY A 76 7.32 10.84 0.45
N ARG A 77 6.80 10.19 -0.59
CA ARG A 77 7.43 9.03 -1.21
C ARG A 77 7.60 9.26 -2.70
N CYS A 78 8.77 8.89 -3.20
CA CYS A 78 8.98 8.73 -4.62
C CYS A 78 8.42 7.39 -5.08
N GLN A 79 7.43 7.44 -5.98
CA GLN A 79 6.86 6.28 -6.63
C GLN A 79 7.11 6.31 -8.13
N PRO A 80 7.48 5.18 -8.75
CA PRO A 80 7.51 5.10 -10.20
C PRO A 80 6.08 5.25 -10.75
N PRO A 81 5.91 5.50 -12.07
CA PRO A 81 4.60 5.44 -12.70
C PRO A 81 3.85 4.16 -12.36
N LEU A 82 2.54 4.29 -12.12
CA LEU A 82 1.63 3.17 -11.92
C LEU A 82 1.64 2.26 -13.13
N ASP A 83 1.93 0.98 -12.90
CA ASP A 83 1.75 -0.08 -13.88
C ASP A 83 0.36 -0.68 -13.72
N THR A 84 -0.61 -0.15 -14.49
CA THR A 84 -2.01 -0.57 -14.40
C THR A 84 -2.21 -2.04 -14.77
N VAL A 85 -1.30 -2.64 -15.53
CA VAL A 85 -1.33 -4.07 -15.87
C VAL A 85 -1.01 -4.95 -14.65
N ALA A 86 -0.28 -4.40 -13.67
CA ALA A 86 0.02 -5.10 -12.44
C ALA A 86 -1.13 -5.04 -11.41
N LEU A 87 -2.12 -4.17 -11.59
CA LEU A 87 -3.25 -4.04 -10.65
C LEU A 87 -4.10 -5.30 -10.63
N GLY A 88 -4.49 -5.73 -9.43
CA GLY A 88 -5.05 -7.04 -9.19
C GLY A 88 -4.01 -8.18 -9.19
N GLY A 89 -2.77 -7.93 -9.59
CA GLY A 89 -1.67 -8.90 -9.61
C GLY A 89 -1.12 -9.25 -8.22
N PRO A 90 -0.40 -10.38 -8.07
CA PRO A 90 0.18 -10.79 -6.80
C PRO A 90 1.38 -9.91 -6.45
N CYS A 91 1.62 -9.70 -5.16
CA CYS A 91 2.70 -8.85 -4.71
C CYS A 91 3.26 -9.22 -3.35
N ARG A 92 4.40 -8.62 -3.02
CA ARG A 92 5.01 -8.62 -1.69
C ARG A 92 5.31 -7.17 -1.31
N ILE A 93 5.54 -6.92 -0.02
CA ILE A 93 5.84 -5.59 0.53
C ILE A 93 6.88 -4.82 -0.33
N THR A 94 7.87 -5.52 -0.86
CA THR A 94 9.00 -4.93 -1.59
C THR A 94 8.97 -5.18 -3.10
N SER A 95 7.94 -5.81 -3.66
CA SER A 95 7.94 -6.22 -5.08
C SER A 95 6.56 -6.53 -5.63
N GLY A 96 6.34 -6.33 -6.92
CA GLY A 96 5.15 -6.80 -7.63
C GLY A 96 4.16 -5.71 -8.02
N CYS A 97 4.15 -4.57 -7.30
CA CYS A 97 3.31 -3.41 -7.65
C CYS A 97 4.19 -2.22 -7.97
N ARG A 98 4.47 -2.00 -9.25
CA ARG A 98 5.22 -0.81 -9.66
C ARG A 98 4.28 0.37 -9.66
N GLY A 99 4.55 1.34 -8.78
CA GLY A 99 3.82 2.59 -8.70
C GLY A 99 2.49 2.53 -7.96
N GLY A 100 2.12 1.36 -7.41
CA GLY A 100 0.96 1.21 -6.55
C GLY A 100 1.30 0.58 -5.19
N PHE A 101 0.26 0.18 -4.46
CA PHE A 101 0.35 -0.39 -3.11
C PHE A 101 0.20 -1.90 -3.14
N CYS A 102 1.06 -2.59 -2.38
CA CYS A 102 0.85 -4.00 -2.10
C CYS A 102 0.02 -4.13 -0.83
N LEU A 103 -1.24 -4.52 -0.98
CA LEU A 103 -2.05 -5.05 0.11
C LEU A 103 -1.46 -6.42 0.46
N ALA A 104 -0.42 -6.43 1.30
CA ALA A 104 0.35 -7.63 1.59
C ALA A 104 -0.31 -8.49 2.67
N GLU A 105 -0.20 -9.81 2.54
CA GLU A 105 -0.70 -10.77 3.52
C GLU A 105 -0.21 -10.46 4.93
N SER A 106 1.08 -10.17 5.11
CA SER A 106 1.68 -9.89 6.41
C SER A 106 1.26 -8.56 7.05
N LEU A 107 0.59 -7.68 6.31
CA LEU A 107 0.14 -6.38 6.80
C LEU A 107 -1.37 -6.33 7.00
N VAL A 108 -2.12 -6.73 5.98
CA VAL A 108 -3.58 -6.56 5.89
C VAL A 108 -4.32 -7.86 5.62
N GLY A 109 -3.63 -9.00 5.56
CA GLY A 109 -4.25 -10.31 5.41
C GLY A 109 -4.65 -10.69 3.99
N TYR A 110 -4.30 -9.89 2.97
CA TYR A 110 -4.63 -10.24 1.59
C TYR A 110 -3.84 -11.48 1.12
N PRO A 111 -4.49 -12.60 0.76
CA PRO A 111 -3.81 -13.83 0.37
C PRO A 111 -2.83 -13.60 -0.77
N HIS A 112 -1.57 -14.02 -0.59
CA HIS A 112 -0.48 -13.85 -1.56
C HIS A 112 -0.19 -12.40 -2.01
N GLY A 113 -0.78 -11.41 -1.33
CA GLY A 113 -0.70 -10.00 -1.68
C GLY A 113 -1.52 -9.60 -2.91
N LEU A 114 -2.07 -8.39 -2.90
CA LEU A 114 -2.79 -7.80 -4.03
C LEU A 114 -2.23 -6.42 -4.36
N CYS A 115 -1.86 -6.21 -5.63
CA CYS A 115 -1.58 -4.88 -6.13
C CYS A 115 -2.87 -4.08 -6.26
N ALA A 116 -2.91 -2.96 -5.54
CA ALA A 116 -4.01 -2.03 -5.53
C ALA A 116 -3.48 -0.61 -5.70
N GLU A 117 -4.34 0.26 -6.21
CA GLU A 117 -4.14 1.70 -6.20
C GLU A 117 -5.14 2.31 -5.21
N GLU A 118 -4.76 3.34 -4.49
CA GLU A 118 -5.72 4.09 -3.69
C GLU A 118 -6.67 4.89 -4.60
N CYS A 119 -7.88 5.16 -4.13
CA CYS A 119 -8.82 5.98 -4.86
C CYS A 119 -9.69 6.83 -3.94
N GLY A 120 -10.22 7.91 -4.50
CA GLY A 120 -11.11 8.81 -3.78
C GLY A 120 -11.81 9.81 -4.71
N PRO A 121 -12.55 10.77 -4.14
CA PRO A 121 -13.30 11.77 -4.92
C PRO A 121 -12.42 12.62 -5.86
N PHE A 122 -11.14 12.75 -5.54
CA PHE A 122 -10.17 13.54 -6.30
C PHE A 122 -9.13 12.70 -7.02
N ASP A 123 -9.18 11.38 -6.85
CA ASP A 123 -8.22 10.44 -7.44
C ASP A 123 -8.99 9.19 -7.92
N PRO A 124 -9.62 9.28 -9.11
CA PRO A 124 -10.41 8.19 -9.65
C PRO A 124 -9.50 7.02 -10.04
N CYS A 125 -10.06 5.81 -9.99
CA CYS A 125 -9.34 4.65 -10.50
C CYS A 125 -9.05 4.80 -12.01
N PRO A 126 -7.95 4.19 -12.47
CA PRO A 126 -7.71 3.99 -13.90
C PRO A 126 -8.91 3.31 -14.58
N ASP A 127 -9.00 3.49 -15.89
CA ASP A 127 -10.02 2.83 -16.72
C ASP A 127 -10.02 1.30 -16.44
N ASP A 128 -11.21 0.69 -16.50
CA ASP A 128 -11.47 -0.73 -16.22
C ASP A 128 -11.30 -1.16 -14.75
N LEU A 129 -11.08 -0.23 -13.81
CA LEU A 129 -11.06 -0.52 -12.38
C LEU A 129 -12.16 0.24 -11.65
N GLN A 130 -12.59 -0.32 -10.53
CA GLN A 130 -13.59 0.28 -9.67
C GLN A 130 -13.00 0.60 -8.31
N CYS A 131 -13.28 1.83 -7.86
CA CYS A 131 -13.02 2.21 -6.47
C CYS A 131 -14.00 1.50 -5.54
N THR A 132 -13.49 0.62 -4.67
CA THR A 132 -14.29 -0.04 -3.62
C THR A 132 -13.81 0.43 -2.24
N GLY A 133 -14.78 0.63 -1.34
CA GLY A 133 -14.58 1.40 -0.11
C GLY A 133 -14.94 2.87 -0.33
N GLY A 134 -16.06 3.31 0.26
CA GLY A 134 -16.64 4.62 -0.01
C GLY A 134 -17.33 5.21 1.21
N GLY A 135 -16.55 5.92 2.02
CA GLY A 135 -17.00 6.87 3.04
C GLY A 135 -16.18 8.16 2.94
N LEU A 136 -15.94 8.85 4.05
CA LEU A 136 -15.02 10.01 4.11
C LEU A 136 -13.52 9.65 3.91
N PHE A 137 -13.20 8.39 3.62
CA PHE A 137 -11.83 7.85 3.56
C PHE A 137 -11.51 7.26 2.18
N THR A 138 -10.21 7.12 1.90
CA THR A 138 -9.66 6.50 0.68
C THR A 138 -10.13 5.05 0.53
N GLY A 139 -10.58 4.70 -0.68
CA GLY A 139 -10.85 3.34 -1.12
C GLY A 139 -9.65 2.75 -1.85
N PHE A 140 -9.83 1.56 -2.41
CA PHE A 140 -8.85 0.94 -3.31
C PHE A 140 -9.48 0.57 -4.65
N CYS A 141 -8.69 0.64 -5.71
CA CYS A 141 -9.05 0.23 -7.05
C CYS A 141 -8.97 -1.29 -7.17
N PHE A 142 -10.12 -1.92 -7.43
CA PHE A 142 -10.23 -3.34 -7.70
C PHE A 142 -10.71 -3.56 -9.12
N ARG A 143 -10.33 -4.71 -9.66
CA ARG A 143 -10.87 -5.18 -10.93
C ARG A 143 -12.34 -5.55 -10.73
N PRO A 144 -13.25 -5.01 -11.56
CA PRO A 144 -14.63 -5.45 -11.58
C PRO A 144 -14.69 -6.92 -12.02
N CYS A 145 -15.78 -7.58 -11.67
CA CYS A 145 -15.97 -8.99 -12.00
C CYS A 145 -17.45 -9.28 -12.23
N ASP A 146 -17.73 -10.39 -12.90
CA ASP A 146 -19.08 -10.91 -13.06
C ASP A 146 -19.30 -12.06 -12.08
N THR A 147 -20.25 -11.90 -11.15
CA THR A 147 -20.58 -12.92 -10.14
C THR A 147 -21.11 -14.22 -10.75
N SER A 148 -21.53 -14.19 -12.01
CA SER A 148 -21.96 -15.38 -12.76
C SER A 148 -20.83 -16.13 -13.47
N ALA A 149 -19.66 -15.49 -13.63
CA ALA A 149 -18.53 -16.05 -14.38
C ALA A 149 -17.25 -16.28 -13.54
N ASP A 150 -17.14 -15.65 -12.36
CA ASP A 150 -15.97 -15.65 -11.47
C ASP A 150 -14.64 -15.52 -12.23
N ASP A 151 -14.51 -14.39 -12.92
CA ASP A 151 -13.32 -13.96 -13.68
C ASP A 151 -12.18 -13.44 -12.79
N CYS A 152 -12.27 -13.72 -11.49
CA CYS A 152 -11.26 -13.35 -10.52
C CYS A 152 -10.05 -14.27 -10.58
N ARG A 153 -8.91 -13.75 -10.11
CA ARG A 153 -7.68 -14.55 -10.04
C ARG A 153 -7.79 -15.55 -8.90
N ALA A 154 -6.95 -16.58 -8.91
CA ALA A 154 -6.81 -17.49 -7.77
C ALA A 154 -6.52 -16.71 -6.46
N GLY A 155 -7.19 -17.11 -5.37
CA GLY A 155 -7.12 -16.44 -4.06
C GLY A 155 -7.99 -15.18 -3.94
N THR A 156 -8.80 -14.89 -4.94
CA THR A 156 -9.86 -13.87 -4.90
C THR A 156 -11.14 -14.43 -5.47
N ARG A 157 -12.28 -13.95 -4.99
CA ARG A 157 -13.61 -14.29 -5.51
C ARG A 157 -14.32 -13.03 -5.97
N CYS A 158 -15.21 -13.19 -6.93
CA CYS A 158 -16.11 -12.12 -7.28
C CYS A 158 -17.21 -11.93 -6.22
N GLU A 159 -17.25 -10.77 -5.57
CA GLU A 159 -18.30 -10.43 -4.60
C GLU A 159 -18.92 -9.07 -4.88
N SER A 160 -20.22 -8.96 -4.62
CA SER A 160 -20.95 -7.68 -4.69
C SER A 160 -20.56 -6.79 -3.52
N VAL A 161 -19.90 -5.67 -3.80
CA VAL A 161 -19.38 -4.71 -2.81
C VAL A 161 -20.23 -3.44 -2.72
N GLY A 162 -21.42 -3.42 -3.34
CA GLY A 162 -22.36 -2.30 -3.34
C GLY A 162 -23.57 -2.54 -4.23
N ALA A 163 -24.45 -1.54 -4.36
CA ALA A 163 -25.78 -1.70 -4.98
C ALA A 163 -25.78 -2.12 -6.46
N SER A 164 -24.64 -2.07 -7.16
CA SER A 164 -24.52 -2.48 -8.57
C SER A 164 -23.08 -2.78 -8.99
N VAL A 165 -22.19 -3.08 -8.05
CA VAL A 165 -20.78 -3.28 -8.34
C VAL A 165 -20.31 -4.58 -7.70
N SER A 166 -19.67 -5.42 -8.49
CA SER A 166 -18.92 -6.57 -8.00
C SER A 166 -17.44 -6.38 -8.27
N ALA A 167 -16.60 -6.82 -7.33
CA ALA A 167 -15.16 -6.70 -7.42
C ALA A 167 -14.48 -7.99 -6.94
N CYS A 168 -13.26 -8.23 -7.44
CA CYS A 168 -12.44 -9.33 -6.96
C CYS A 168 -11.88 -9.02 -5.58
N ILE A 169 -12.43 -9.66 -4.55
CA ILE A 169 -12.01 -9.50 -3.16
C ILE A 169 -11.29 -10.78 -2.67
N PRO A 170 -10.53 -10.72 -1.56
CA PRO A 170 -9.84 -11.88 -0.99
C PRO A 170 -10.74 -13.10 -0.75
N ASP A 171 -10.21 -14.29 -1.07
CA ASP A 171 -10.93 -15.57 -0.92
C ASP A 171 -10.03 -16.70 -0.42
N CYS A 172 -9.45 -16.55 0.76
CA CYS A 172 -8.92 -17.73 1.44
C CYS A 172 -10.09 -18.60 1.91
N THR A 173 -10.00 -19.90 1.61
CA THR A 173 -10.99 -20.92 2.01
C THR A 173 -10.37 -22.02 2.85
N THR A 174 -9.05 -22.15 2.78
CA THR A 174 -8.25 -23.07 3.58
C THR A 174 -6.98 -22.38 4.07
N ASN A 175 -6.38 -22.92 5.13
CA ASN A 175 -5.10 -22.44 5.62
C ASN A 175 -4.00 -22.47 4.54
N ALA A 176 -4.07 -23.38 3.56
CA ALA A 176 -3.07 -23.49 2.50
C ALA A 176 -3.08 -22.32 1.51
N ASP A 177 -4.16 -21.54 1.46
CA ASP A 177 -4.30 -20.37 0.58
C ASP A 177 -3.49 -19.15 1.07
N CYS A 178 -2.90 -19.27 2.27
CA CYS A 178 -2.12 -18.22 2.91
C CYS A 178 -0.65 -18.62 3.03
N LEU A 179 0.26 -17.69 2.75
CA LEU A 179 1.71 -17.89 2.93
C LEU A 179 2.07 -18.23 4.38
N ASN A 180 1.33 -17.69 5.35
CA ASN A 180 1.48 -17.98 6.77
C ASN A 180 0.71 -19.21 7.27
N GLN A 181 0.06 -19.94 6.36
CA GLN A 181 -0.77 -21.11 6.63
C GLN A 181 -1.93 -20.84 7.59
N CYS A 182 -2.56 -19.66 7.51
CA CYS A 182 -3.62 -19.26 8.41
C CYS A 182 -4.66 -18.39 7.71
N CYS A 183 -5.70 -19.04 7.19
CA CYS A 183 -6.90 -18.35 6.70
C CYS A 183 -7.75 -17.95 7.91
N HIS A 184 -8.26 -16.72 7.92
CA HIS A 184 -9.00 -16.19 9.04
C HIS A 184 -10.40 -16.83 9.12
N LEU A 185 -10.80 -17.27 10.31
CA LEU A 185 -12.02 -18.07 10.52
C LEU A 185 -13.35 -17.30 10.41
N ASP A 186 -13.31 -15.97 10.25
CA ASP A 186 -14.51 -15.11 10.20
C ASP A 186 -15.20 -15.09 8.83
N GLY A 187 -14.67 -15.81 7.85
CA GLY A 187 -15.25 -15.89 6.50
C GLY A 187 -15.00 -14.65 5.65
N THR A 188 -14.13 -13.73 6.07
CA THR A 188 -13.74 -12.55 5.25
C THR A 188 -12.96 -12.94 3.99
N GLY A 189 -12.37 -14.13 3.94
CA GLY A 189 -11.43 -14.53 2.90
C GLY A 189 -10.03 -13.93 3.06
N LEU A 190 -9.75 -13.27 4.20
CA LEU A 190 -8.43 -12.76 4.55
C LEU A 190 -7.61 -13.80 5.33
N CYS A 191 -6.30 -13.81 5.15
CA CYS A 191 -5.35 -14.48 6.02
C CYS A 191 -5.16 -13.69 7.33
N ASP A 192 -4.95 -14.38 8.46
CA ASP A 192 -4.66 -13.72 9.74
C ASP A 192 -3.15 -13.49 9.88
N PRO A 193 -2.63 -12.25 9.77
CA PRO A 193 -1.20 -11.99 9.86
C PRO A 193 -0.60 -12.34 11.23
N ARG A 194 -1.43 -12.41 12.29
CA ARG A 194 -1.03 -12.74 13.66
C ARG A 194 -1.12 -14.23 13.97
N ARG A 195 -1.77 -15.01 13.11
CA ARG A 195 -1.99 -16.46 13.27
C ARG A 195 -2.71 -16.83 14.57
N ILE A 196 -3.68 -16.02 14.99
CA ILE A 196 -4.46 -16.20 16.22
C ILE A 196 -5.79 -16.89 15.91
N LEU A 197 -6.39 -16.57 14.77
CA LEU A 197 -7.75 -16.96 14.38
C LEU A 197 -7.73 -17.78 13.08
N CYS A 198 -6.91 -18.83 13.03
CA CYS A 198 -6.85 -19.73 11.86
C CYS A 198 -8.06 -20.67 11.81
N MET A 199 -8.45 -21.07 10.61
CA MET A 199 -9.36 -22.20 10.42
C MET A 199 -8.80 -23.47 11.06
N MET A 200 -9.68 -24.31 11.62
CA MET A 200 -9.34 -25.60 12.26
C MET A 200 -9.14 -26.71 11.24
#